data_AF-A0A2S7D169-F1
#
_entry.id   AF-A0A2S7D169-F1
#
_cell.length_a   1.000
_cell.length_b   1.000
_cell.length_c   1.000
_cell.angle_alpha   90.00
_cell.angle_beta   90.00
_cell.angle_gamma   90.00
#
_symmetry.space_group_name_H-M   'P 1'
#
loop_
_entity.id
_entity.type
_entity.pdbx_description
1 polymer ?
#
loop_
_entity_poly.entity_id
_entity_poly.type
_entity_poly.pdbx_seq_one_letter_code
_entity_poly.pdbx_strand_id
1 'polypeptide(L)'
;RWKQSLRWQRLAPYQTFVGMIERHWDGIAAYCRPENKVSLGLVEGLNNKIRVIQRSAYGYRDEEFLRLKIIASFLPALPENARLHPQ
;
A
#
# COMPACT_ATOMS: atom_id res chain seq x y z
N ARG A 1 -9.30 -15.01 -24.97
CA ARG A 1 -8.08 -15.05 -25.81
C ARG A 1 -6.79 -15.09 -24.99
N TRP A 2 -6.45 -14.08 -24.17
CA TRP A 2 -5.15 -14.05 -23.45
C TRP A 2 -4.96 -15.14 -22.37
N LYS A 3 -5.98 -15.43 -21.55
CA LYS A 3 -5.90 -16.48 -20.50
C LYS A 3 -5.62 -17.87 -21.07
N GLN A 4 -6.20 -18.17 -22.23
CA GLN A 4 -5.97 -19.44 -22.92
C GLN A 4 -4.53 -19.51 -23.43
N SER A 5 -4.02 -18.45 -24.06
CA SER A 5 -2.62 -18.39 -24.51
C SER A 5 -1.61 -18.64 -23.38
N LEU A 6 -1.85 -18.12 -22.17
CA LEU A 6 -0.99 -18.38 -21.00
C LEU A 6 -1.15 -19.80 -20.43
N ARG A 7 -2.38 -20.33 -20.41
CA ARG A 7 -2.66 -21.71 -19.95
C ARG A 7 -1.99 -22.76 -20.84
N TRP A 8 -1.90 -22.52 -22.15
CA TRP A 8 -1.29 -23.43 -23.13
C TRP A 8 0.24 -23.49 -23.07
N GLN A 9 0.90 -22.54 -22.38
CA GLN A 9 2.35 -22.62 -22.17
C GLN A 9 2.75 -23.71 -21.15
N ARG A 10 1.79 -24.33 -20.43
CA ARG A 10 1.99 -25.44 -19.45
C ARG A 10 3.03 -25.19 -18.35
N LEU A 11 3.56 -23.97 -18.22
CA LEU A 11 4.50 -23.60 -17.18
C LEU A 11 3.73 -23.22 -15.90
N ALA A 12 4.06 -23.88 -14.79
CA ALA A 12 3.44 -23.63 -13.49
C ALA A 12 3.41 -22.14 -13.06
N PRO A 13 4.45 -21.32 -13.33
CA PRO A 13 4.43 -19.89 -13.01
C PRO A 13 3.26 -19.12 -13.65
N TYR A 14 2.90 -19.43 -14.89
CA TYR A 14 1.81 -18.72 -15.58
C TYR A 14 0.43 -19.11 -15.05
N GLN A 15 0.27 -20.35 -14.56
CA GLN A 15 -0.98 -20.77 -13.91
C GLN A 15 -1.18 -20.03 -12.59
N THR A 16 -0.12 -19.92 -11.77
CA THR A 16 -0.12 -19.14 -10.53
C THR A 16 -0.44 -17.66 -10.80
N PHE A 17 0.16 -17.09 -11.84
CA PHE A 17 -0.08 -15.70 -12.24
C PHE A 17 -1.53 -15.45 -12.67
N VAL A 18 -2.10 -16.32 -13.52
CA VAL A 18 -3.51 -16.22 -13.92
C VAL A 18 -4.42 -16.35 -12.71
N GLY A 19 -4.15 -17.29 -11.80
CA GLY A 19 -4.93 -17.45 -10.56
C GLY A 19 -4.81 -16.24 -9.61
N MET A 20 -3.68 -15.53 -9.61
CA MET A 20 -3.54 -14.27 -8.88
C MET A 20 -4.41 -13.17 -9.50
N ILE A 21 -4.36 -12.99 -10.82
CA ILE A 21 -5.19 -11.98 -11.51
C ILE A 21 -6.68 -12.25 -11.28
N GLU A 22 -7.11 -13.51 -11.39
CA GLU A 22 -8.52 -13.86 -11.23
C GLU A 22 -9.03 -13.58 -9.82
N ARG A 23 -8.23 -13.84 -8.77
CA ARG A 23 -8.59 -13.54 -7.37
C ARG A 23 -8.72 -12.04 -7.07
N HIS A 24 -8.04 -11.19 -7.84
CA HIS A 24 -7.97 -9.75 -7.59
C HIS A 24 -8.55 -8.91 -8.75
N TRP A 25 -9.34 -9.53 -9.63
CA TRP A 25 -9.82 -8.90 -10.86
C TRP A 25 -10.57 -7.59 -10.59
N ASP A 26 -11.45 -7.57 -9.58
CA ASP A 26 -12.26 -6.41 -9.26
C ASP A 26 -11.42 -5.20 -8.84
N GLY A 27 -10.35 -5.43 -8.06
CA GLY A 27 -9.41 -4.38 -7.66
C GLY A 27 -8.56 -3.87 -8.82
N ILE A 28 -8.11 -4.77 -9.71
CA ILE A 28 -7.35 -4.41 -10.90
C ILE A 28 -8.22 -3.58 -11.86
N ALA A 29 -9.47 -3.98 -12.08
CA ALA A 29 -10.42 -3.27 -12.92
C ALA A 29 -10.78 -1.90 -12.33
N ALA A 30 -10.83 -1.77 -11.01
CA ALA A 30 -11.10 -0.50 -10.33
C ALA A 30 -10.02 0.56 -10.61
N TYR A 31 -8.75 0.16 -10.74
CA TYR A 31 -7.64 1.08 -11.07
C TYR A 31 -7.77 1.73 -12.46
N CYS A 32 -8.51 1.12 -13.38
CA CYS A 32 -8.72 1.70 -14.72
C CYS A 32 -9.51 3.03 -14.67
N ARG A 33 -10.25 3.28 -13.60
CA ARG A 33 -10.96 4.55 -13.39
C ARG A 33 -9.96 5.66 -13.02
N PRO A 34 -9.96 6.81 -13.71
CA PRO A 34 -9.03 7.91 -13.44
C PRO A 34 -9.00 8.34 -11.96
N GLU A 35 -10.14 8.27 -11.28
CA GLU A 35 -10.31 8.68 -9.89
C GLU A 35 -9.58 7.75 -8.90
N ASN A 36 -9.32 6.51 -9.32
CA ASN A 36 -8.63 5.49 -8.53
C ASN A 36 -7.14 5.36 -8.91
N LYS A 37 -6.65 6.19 -9.84
CA LYS A 37 -5.25 6.14 -10.26
C LYS A 37 -4.37 6.75 -9.18
N VAL A 38 -3.64 5.86 -8.49
CA VAL A 38 -2.55 6.23 -7.61
C VAL A 38 -1.24 6.03 -8.37
N SER A 39 -0.34 7.02 -8.35
CA SER A 39 0.95 6.88 -9.03
C SER A 39 1.79 5.81 -8.33
N LEU A 40 2.51 5.01 -9.12
CA LEU A 40 3.38 3.96 -8.58
C LEU A 40 4.44 4.55 -7.64
N GLY A 41 5.02 5.70 -7.99
CA GLY A 41 5.98 6.41 -7.15
C GLY A 41 5.41 6.84 -5.79
N LEU A 42 4.11 7.19 -5.71
CA LEU A 42 3.48 7.47 -4.42
C LEU A 42 3.36 6.21 -3.56
N VAL A 43 2.93 5.09 -4.17
CA VAL A 43 2.81 3.79 -3.47
C VAL A 43 4.17 3.31 -2.97
N GLU A 44 5.21 3.40 -3.80
CA GLU A 44 6.58 3.05 -3.44
C GLU A 44 7.14 3.97 -2.34
N GLY A 45 6.93 5.28 -2.47
CA GLY A 45 7.34 6.25 -1.46
C GLY A 45 6.65 6.01 -0.11
N LEU A 46 5.35 5.72 -0.12
CA LEU A 46 4.59 5.35 1.07
C LEU A 46 5.16 4.07 1.70
N ASN A 47 5.37 3.02 0.91
CA ASN A 47 5.95 1.76 1.40
C ASN A 47 7.33 1.95 2.02
N ASN A 48 8.18 2.80 1.42
CA ASN A 48 9.48 3.12 1.98
C ASN A 48 9.36 3.85 3.32
N LYS A 49 8.46 4.83 3.41
CA LYS A 49 8.23 5.59 4.64
C LYS A 49 7.69 4.72 5.79
N ILE A 50 6.76 3.81 5.50
CA ILE A 50 6.27 2.82 6.48
C ILE A 50 7.44 1.96 6.99
N ARG A 51 8.29 1.46 6.09
CA ARG A 51 9.47 0.68 6.46
C ARG A 51 10.44 1.46 7.35
N VAL A 52 10.65 2.75 7.07
CA VAL A 52 11.47 3.63 7.93
C VAL A 52 10.84 3.80 9.31
N ILE A 53 9.53 4.09 9.37
CA ILE A 53 8.77 4.25 10.63
C ILE A 53 8.89 2.99 11.49
N GLN A 54 8.67 1.81 10.90
CA GLN A 54 8.81 0.52 11.61
C GLN A 54 10.24 0.27 12.09
N ARG A 55 11.26 0.56 11.26
CA ARG A 55 12.68 0.38 11.62
C ARG A 55 13.07 1.28 12.80
N SER A 56 12.65 2.53 12.81
CA SER A 56 12.95 3.47 13.89
C SER A 56 12.36 3.04 15.25
N ALA A 57 11.29 2.26 15.24
CA ALA A 57 10.63 1.75 16.45
C ALA A 57 11.04 0.31 16.81
N TYR A 58 11.96 -0.33 16.06
CA TYR A 58 12.27 -1.77 16.17
C TYR A 58 11.02 -2.67 16.03
N GLY A 59 10.05 -2.22 15.22
CA GLY A 59 8.77 -2.88 15.00
C GLY A 59 7.66 -2.39 15.94
N TYR A 60 6.49 -2.15 15.37
CA TYR A 60 5.27 -1.89 16.13
C TYR A 60 4.50 -3.21 16.31
N ARG A 61 4.08 -3.50 17.53
CA ARG A 61 3.23 -4.68 17.84
C ARG A 61 1.74 -4.40 17.63
N ASP A 62 1.36 -3.14 17.72
CA ASP A 62 0.00 -2.65 17.57
C ASP A 62 -0.19 -2.01 16.19
N GLU A 63 -1.12 -2.57 15.41
CA GLU A 63 -1.43 -2.11 14.06
C GLU A 63 -2.16 -0.76 14.04
N GLU A 64 -3.04 -0.50 15.00
CA GLU A 64 -3.74 0.78 15.13
C GLU A 64 -2.73 1.89 15.46
N PHE A 65 -1.78 1.59 16.34
CA PHE A 65 -0.71 2.54 16.65
C PHE A 65 0.22 2.80 15.46
N LEU A 66 0.57 1.75 14.69
CA LEU A 66 1.32 1.91 13.44
C LEU A 66 0.54 2.79 12.46
N ARG A 67 -0.76 2.57 12.29
CA ARG A 67 -1.63 3.38 11.42
C ARG A 67 -1.63 4.84 11.84
N LEU A 68 -1.76 5.13 13.14
CA LEU A 68 -1.67 6.49 13.68
C LEU A 68 -0.33 7.15 13.36
N LYS A 69 0.79 6.42 13.52
CA LYS A 69 2.13 6.93 13.19
C LYS A 69 2.29 7.22 11.70
N ILE A 70 1.73 6.37 10.83
CA ILE A 70 1.74 6.59 9.38
C ILE A 70 0.98 7.87 9.06
N ILE A 71 -0.26 8.04 9.55
CA ILE A 71 -1.08 9.24 9.32
C ILE A 71 -0.35 10.48 9.83
N ALA A 72 0.12 10.46 11.08
CA ALA A 72 0.84 11.57 11.70
C ALA A 72 2.06 12.01 10.88
N SER A 73 2.74 11.09 10.20
CA SER A 73 3.90 11.42 9.38
C SER A 73 3.58 12.28 8.15
N PHE A 74 2.32 12.30 7.69
CA PHE A 74 1.86 13.09 6.54
C PHE A 74 1.13 14.38 6.96
N LEU A 75 0.93 14.59 8.26
CA LEU A 75 0.34 15.82 8.77
C LEU A 75 1.40 16.94 8.82
N PRO A 76 0.99 18.20 8.61
CA PRO A 76 1.87 19.34 8.84
C PRO A 76 2.34 19.38 10.30
N ALA A 77 3.47 20.05 10.55
CA ALA A 77 3.93 20.30 11.91
C ALA A 77 2.83 21.01 12.70
N LEU A 78 2.68 20.61 13.97
CA LEU A 78 1.75 21.29 14.87
C LEU A 78 2.14 22.77 14.97
N PRO A 79 1.15 23.69 14.95
CA PRO A 79 1.44 25.10 15.12
C PRO A 79 2.00 25.35 16.53
N GLU A 80 2.87 26.36 16.66
CA GLU A 80 3.64 26.65 17.88
C GLU A 80 2.77 26.88 19.13
N ASN A 81 1.51 27.26 18.92
CA ASN A 81 0.49 27.47 19.95
C ASN A 81 -0.26 26.19 20.37
N ALA A 82 0.00 25.04 19.75
CA ALA A 82 -0.53 23.74 20.16
C ALA A 82 0.19 23.26 21.44
N ARG A 83 -0.07 23.92 22.56
CA ARG A 83 0.39 23.48 23.88
C ARG A 83 -0.35 22.19 24.23
N LEU A 84 0.34 21.05 24.11
CA LEU A 84 -0.16 19.73 24.52
C LEU A 84 -0.22 19.56 26.05
N HIS A 85 0.16 20.59 26.81
CA HIS A 85 0.06 20.66 28.26
C HIS A 85 -0.63 21.96 28.68
N PRO A 86 -1.90 21.94 29.13
CA PRO A 86 -2.39 22.97 30.03
C PRO A 86 -1.66 22.81 31.37
N GLN A 87 -1.12 23.91 31.90
CA GLN A 87 -0.71 23.95 33.31
C GLN A 87 -1.94 23.89 34.21
#